data_AF-A0A973UV05-F1
#
_entry.id   AF-A0A973UV05-F1
#
_cell.length_a   1.000
_cell.length_b   1.000
_cell.length_c   1.000
_cell.angle_alpha   90.00
_cell.angle_beta   90.00
_cell.angle_gamma   90.00
#
_symmetry.space_group_name_H-M   'P 1'
#
loop_
_entity.id
_entity.type
_entity.pdbx_description
1 polymer ?
#
loop_
_entity_poly.entity_id
_entity_poly.type
_entity_poly.pdbx_seq_one_letter_code
_entity_poly.pdbx_strand_id
1 'polypeptide(L)'
;EELGLPEAEEIPDAARQDPIFVRSAGADPGRDGCRVPLPWSGTGNAHGFSPAGAAQPWLPQPDAWAGLTVEAQAAHPDSMLTLYRRALAVRRAEPGLGDGPMTWRDSADDVLAFTRPGGFTCVVNLSGDAVDLPAHDEILLASGPLPGGSLPPDTAVWLRTTA
;
A
#
# COMPACT_ATOMS: atom_id res chain seq x y z
N GLU A 1 -3.45 3.69 3.27
CA GLU A 1 -3.22 2.45 2.50
C GLU A 1 -2.66 2.76 1.11
N GLU A 2 -3.38 3.53 0.28
CA GLU A 2 -2.97 3.99 -1.06
C GLU A 2 -1.78 4.95 -1.09
N LEU A 3 -1.51 5.64 0.02
CA LEU A 3 -0.31 6.47 0.21
C LEU A 3 0.84 5.69 0.86
N GLY A 4 0.67 4.42 1.22
CA GLY A 4 1.69 3.67 1.96
C GLY A 4 2.08 4.31 3.30
N LEU A 5 1.14 4.99 3.97
CA LEU A 5 1.39 5.60 5.28
C LEU A 5 1.67 4.50 6.32
N PRO A 6 2.79 4.59 7.07
CA PRO A 6 2.99 3.75 8.24
C PRO A 6 2.01 4.13 9.34
N GLU A 7 1.79 3.23 10.31
CA GLU A 7 1.03 3.56 11.52
C GLU A 7 1.71 4.74 12.24
N ALA A 8 0.91 5.70 12.72
CA ALA A 8 1.44 6.77 13.56
C ALA A 8 1.57 6.27 15.01
N GLU A 9 2.74 5.69 15.32
CA GLU A 9 2.99 5.08 16.64
C GLU A 9 3.25 6.13 17.73
N GLU A 10 3.92 7.23 17.37
CA GLU A 10 4.41 8.27 18.29
C GLU A 10 3.38 9.38 18.59
N ILE A 11 2.12 9.00 18.86
CA ILE A 11 1.09 9.97 19.30
C ILE A 11 1.25 10.24 20.79
N PRO A 12 1.47 11.50 21.22
CA PRO A 12 1.58 11.87 22.63
C PRO A 12 0.30 11.52 23.41
N ASP A 13 0.45 11.02 24.63
CA ASP A 13 -0.68 10.62 25.50
C ASP A 13 -1.73 11.73 25.68
N ALA A 14 -1.28 12.99 25.80
CA ALA A 14 -2.17 14.13 25.94
C ALA A 14 -3.00 14.45 24.68
N ALA A 15 -2.59 13.92 23.52
CA ALA A 15 -3.29 14.06 22.25
C ALA A 15 -4.18 12.84 21.93
N ARG A 16 -4.04 11.71 22.64
CA ARG A 16 -4.86 10.51 22.44
C ARG A 16 -6.34 10.83 22.60
N GLN A 17 -7.15 10.40 21.64
CA GLN A 17 -8.60 10.58 21.59
C GLN A 17 -9.36 9.27 21.81
N ASP A 18 -8.74 8.10 21.61
CA ASP A 18 -9.42 6.82 21.72
C ASP A 18 -9.79 6.51 23.18
N PRO A 19 -11.07 6.25 23.51
CA PRO A 19 -11.47 5.85 24.85
C PRO A 19 -10.76 4.58 25.36
N ILE A 20 -10.26 3.72 24.47
CA ILE A 20 -9.47 2.53 24.84
C ILE A 20 -8.23 2.94 25.63
N PHE A 21 -7.53 4.00 25.20
CA PHE A 21 -6.33 4.50 25.89
C PHE A 21 -6.65 4.93 27.32
N VAL A 22 -7.71 5.71 27.50
CA VAL A 22 -8.14 6.19 28.82
C VAL A 22 -8.62 5.04 29.70
N ARG A 23 -9.45 4.14 29.17
CA ARG A 23 -10.03 3.01 29.92
C ARG A 23 -9.00 1.96 30.32
N SER A 24 -7.93 1.83 29.55
CA SER A 24 -6.79 0.93 29.85
C SER A 24 -5.74 1.59 30.73
N ALA A 25 -5.95 2.84 31.17
CA ALA A 25 -4.95 3.64 31.88
C ALA A 25 -3.60 3.72 31.12
N GLY A 26 -3.67 3.79 29.79
CA GLY A 26 -2.52 3.88 28.89
C GLY A 26 -1.84 2.55 28.55
N ALA A 27 -2.34 1.40 29.02
CA ALA A 27 -1.77 0.10 28.69
C ALA A 27 -2.02 -0.32 27.24
N ASP A 28 -3.12 0.14 26.64
CA ASP A 28 -3.47 -0.08 25.23
C ASP A 28 -3.43 1.27 24.50
N PRO A 29 -2.58 1.43 23.45
CA PRO A 29 -2.49 2.68 22.70
C PRO A 29 -3.77 3.05 21.93
N GLY A 30 -4.72 2.12 21.80
CA GLY A 30 -5.97 2.32 21.07
C GLY A 30 -5.76 2.39 19.56
N ARG A 31 -6.67 3.08 18.86
CA ARG A 31 -6.71 3.12 17.38
C ARG A 31 -6.41 4.51 16.82
N ASP A 32 -5.79 5.39 17.59
CA ASP A 32 -5.54 6.76 17.12
C ASP A 32 -4.47 6.81 16.03
N GLY A 33 -3.52 5.86 16.00
CA GLY A 33 -2.44 5.84 15.00
C GLY A 33 -2.97 5.77 13.56
N CYS A 34 -4.00 4.97 13.32
CA CYS A 34 -4.67 4.87 12.02
C CYS A 34 -5.75 5.94 11.78
N ARG A 35 -5.95 6.89 12.72
CA ARG A 35 -6.93 7.99 12.63
C ARG A 35 -6.28 9.37 12.52
N VAL A 36 -4.96 9.41 12.44
CA VAL A 36 -4.23 10.64 12.18
C VAL A 36 -4.73 11.25 10.84
N PRO A 37 -4.99 12.57 10.79
CA PRO A 37 -5.47 13.23 9.59
C PRO A 37 -4.56 13.01 8.38
N LEU A 38 -5.18 12.88 7.21
CA LEU A 38 -4.44 12.56 5.98
C LEU A 38 -3.53 13.71 5.52
N PRO A 39 -2.30 13.40 5.06
CA PRO A 39 -1.37 14.38 4.52
C PRO A 39 -1.68 14.67 3.04
N TRP A 40 -2.21 15.86 2.75
CA TRP A 40 -2.57 16.27 1.39
C TRP A 40 -1.42 16.94 0.64
N SER A 41 -0.66 17.83 1.29
CA SER A 41 0.37 18.64 0.62
C SER A 41 1.39 19.26 1.57
N GLY A 42 2.53 19.65 1.00
CA GLY A 42 3.53 20.49 1.65
C GLY A 42 4.13 19.95 2.96
N THR A 43 4.77 20.87 3.68
CA THR A 43 5.45 20.64 4.95
C THR A 43 4.77 21.40 6.08
N GLY A 44 4.90 20.91 7.31
CA GLY A 44 4.45 21.60 8.52
C GLY A 44 3.18 21.02 9.13
N ASN A 45 2.67 21.70 10.15
CA ASN A 45 1.77 21.22 11.20
C ASN A 45 0.55 20.37 10.78
N ALA A 46 0.04 20.49 9.55
CA ALA A 46 -1.13 19.73 9.12
C ALA A 46 -1.01 19.13 7.73
N HIS A 47 0.14 19.23 7.06
CA HIS A 47 0.34 18.76 5.68
C HIS A 47 -0.87 19.02 4.76
N GLY A 48 -1.41 20.24 4.77
CA GLY A 48 -2.55 20.62 3.93
C GLY A 48 -3.93 20.10 4.37
N PHE A 49 -4.04 19.36 5.49
CA PHE A 49 -5.31 18.93 6.07
C PHE A 49 -6.15 20.09 6.61
N SER A 50 -5.51 21.05 7.26
CA SER A 50 -6.16 22.25 7.80
C SER A 50 -5.73 23.51 7.03
N PRO A 51 -6.55 24.58 7.02
CA PRO A 51 -6.18 25.84 6.38
C PRO A 51 -4.84 26.39 6.89
N ALA A 52 -4.13 27.13 6.03
CA ALA A 52 -2.89 27.78 6.43
C ALA A 52 -3.10 28.71 7.64
N GLY A 53 -2.25 28.57 8.66
CA GLY A 53 -2.35 29.33 9.92
C GLY A 53 -3.37 28.80 10.93
N ALA A 54 -4.06 27.70 10.63
CA ALA A 54 -4.89 27.01 11.61
C ALA A 54 -4.04 26.36 12.73
N ALA A 55 -4.68 26.08 13.86
CA ALA A 55 -4.09 25.28 14.92
C ALA A 55 -3.81 23.83 14.42
N GLN A 56 -3.00 23.10 15.20
CA GLN A 56 -2.77 21.68 15.00
C GLN A 56 -4.11 20.91 14.95
N PRO A 57 -4.26 19.89 14.09
CA PRO A 57 -5.45 19.07 14.07
C PRO A 57 -5.58 18.23 15.35
N TRP A 58 -6.73 17.58 15.53
CA TRP A 58 -7.08 16.86 16.76
C TRP A 58 -6.14 15.68 17.10
N LEU A 59 -5.41 15.16 16.10
CA LEU A 59 -4.30 14.23 16.26
C LEU A 59 -3.11 14.74 15.46
N PRO A 60 -1.89 14.76 16.03
CA PRO A 60 -0.71 15.25 15.35
C PRO A 60 -0.32 14.32 14.20
N GLN A 61 0.07 14.92 13.07
CA GLN A 61 0.65 14.18 11.96
C GLN A 61 2.16 14.00 12.17
N PRO A 62 2.73 12.81 11.90
CA PRO A 62 4.18 12.62 11.91
C PRO A 62 4.88 13.48 10.84
N ASP A 63 5.94 14.21 11.21
CA ASP A 63 6.70 15.06 10.28
C ASP A 63 7.23 14.28 9.05
N ALA A 64 7.57 13.00 9.26
CA ALA A 64 8.06 12.10 8.21
C ALA A 64 7.04 11.89 7.07
N TRP A 65 5.75 12.18 7.29
CA TRP A 65 4.71 12.05 6.27
C TRP A 65 4.75 13.14 5.20
N ALA A 66 5.59 14.18 5.34
CA ALA A 66 5.77 15.20 4.30
C ALA A 66 6.07 14.59 2.91
N GLY A 67 6.93 13.57 2.87
CA GLY A 67 7.28 12.85 1.63
C GLY A 67 6.21 11.86 1.14
N LEU A 68 5.19 11.60 1.97
CA LEU A 68 4.09 10.68 1.67
C LEU A 68 2.79 11.42 1.34
N THR A 69 2.80 12.75 1.31
CA THR A 69 1.64 13.57 0.95
C THR A 69 1.09 13.20 -0.44
N VAL A 70 -0.21 13.43 -0.64
CA VAL A 70 -0.84 13.27 -1.97
C VAL A 70 -0.10 14.09 -3.04
N GLU A 71 0.24 15.35 -2.73
CA GLU A 71 1.03 16.23 -3.61
C GLU A 71 2.38 15.62 -3.99
N ALA A 72 3.17 15.17 -3.00
CA ALA A 72 4.47 14.56 -3.24
C ALA A 72 4.34 13.31 -4.12
N GLN A 73 3.43 12.39 -3.77
CA GLN A 73 3.28 11.13 -4.50
C GLN A 73 2.68 11.30 -5.90
N ALA A 74 1.82 12.28 -6.12
CA ALA A 74 1.22 12.53 -7.43
C ALA A 74 2.25 12.94 -8.49
N ALA A 75 3.38 13.51 -8.08
CA ALA A 75 4.48 13.88 -8.97
C ALA A 75 5.44 12.71 -9.29
N HIS A 76 5.31 11.57 -8.61
CA HIS A 76 6.23 10.43 -8.72
C HIS A 76 5.53 9.20 -9.33
N PRO A 77 5.98 8.72 -10.50
CA PRO A 77 5.34 7.58 -11.19
C PRO A 77 5.52 6.24 -10.45
N ASP A 78 6.54 6.15 -9.60
CA ASP A 78 6.85 4.95 -8.81
C ASP A 78 6.29 5.02 -7.37
N SER A 79 5.42 6.00 -7.08
CA SER A 79 4.78 6.13 -5.77
C SER A 79 3.70 5.09 -5.51
N MET A 80 3.41 4.85 -4.23
CA MET A 80 2.29 4.00 -3.81
C MET A 80 0.95 4.48 -4.38
N LEU A 81 0.72 5.79 -4.42
CA LEU A 81 -0.48 6.38 -5.01
C LEU A 81 -0.62 6.01 -6.50
N THR A 82 0.48 6.10 -7.25
CA THR A 82 0.48 5.74 -8.66
C THR A 82 0.30 4.24 -8.86
N LEU A 83 0.95 3.41 -8.03
CA LEU A 83 0.76 1.96 -8.01
C LEU A 83 -0.71 1.59 -7.81
N TYR A 84 -1.38 2.16 -6.80
CA TYR A 84 -2.80 1.92 -6.53
C TYR A 84 -3.69 2.31 -7.71
N ARG A 85 -3.46 3.49 -8.30
CA ARG A 85 -4.22 3.95 -9.47
C ARG A 85 -4.05 2.99 -10.66
N ARG A 86 -2.82 2.55 -10.94
CA ARG A 86 -2.52 1.58 -12.01
C ARG A 86 -3.17 0.22 -11.72
N ALA A 87 -3.07 -0.28 -10.50
CA ALA A 87 -3.68 -1.54 -10.08
C ALA A 87 -5.21 -1.53 -10.26
N LEU A 88 -5.88 -0.45 -9.85
CA LEU A 88 -7.33 -0.29 -10.03
C LEU A 88 -7.74 -0.15 -11.50
N ALA A 89 -6.91 0.50 -12.33
CA ALA A 89 -7.14 0.57 -13.77
C ALA A 89 -7.04 -0.82 -14.42
N VAL A 90 -6.00 -1.58 -14.10
CA VAL A 90 -5.84 -2.98 -14.58
C VAL A 90 -6.99 -3.84 -14.08
N ARG A 91 -7.34 -3.77 -12.80
CA ARG A 91 -8.50 -4.50 -12.22
C ARG A 91 -9.80 -4.24 -12.98
N ARG A 92 -10.01 -3.02 -13.49
CA ARG A 92 -11.21 -2.65 -14.26
C ARG A 92 -11.15 -3.15 -15.70
N ALA A 93 -9.95 -3.20 -16.28
CA ALA A 93 -9.75 -3.61 -17.67
C ALA A 93 -9.75 -5.14 -17.84
N GLU A 94 -9.27 -5.89 -16.85
CA GLU A 94 -9.19 -7.35 -16.88
C GLU A 94 -10.52 -7.99 -16.43
N PRO A 95 -11.27 -8.66 -17.33
CA PRO A 95 -12.56 -9.28 -16.98
C PRO A 95 -12.43 -10.32 -15.86
N GLY A 96 -11.29 -11.02 -15.85
CA GLY A 96 -10.95 -12.01 -14.84
C GLY A 96 -10.75 -11.44 -13.44
N LEU A 97 -10.61 -10.12 -13.28
CA LEU A 97 -10.32 -9.49 -11.99
C LEU A 97 -11.56 -9.05 -11.20
N GLY A 98 -12.77 -9.30 -11.70
CA GLY A 98 -14.04 -9.10 -10.98
C GLY A 98 -14.31 -10.16 -9.89
N ASP A 99 -15.52 -10.71 -9.88
CA ASP A 99 -16.08 -11.69 -8.94
C ASP A 99 -15.93 -13.17 -9.38
N GLY A 100 -15.21 -13.41 -10.48
CA GLY A 100 -14.92 -14.77 -10.96
C GLY A 100 -14.10 -15.66 -9.99
N PRO A 101 -13.91 -16.94 -10.33
CA PRO A 101 -13.14 -17.86 -9.50
C PRO A 101 -11.65 -17.47 -9.40
N MET A 102 -10.98 -18.09 -8.43
CA MET A 102 -9.54 -18.05 -8.22
C MET A 102 -9.03 -19.48 -8.07
N THR A 103 -7.87 -19.79 -8.61
CA THR A 103 -7.22 -21.10 -8.49
C THR A 103 -5.79 -20.92 -8.00
N TRP A 104 -5.44 -21.55 -6.89
CA TRP A 104 -4.08 -21.57 -6.39
C TRP A 104 -3.14 -22.27 -7.37
N ARG A 105 -1.89 -21.82 -7.41
CA ARG A 105 -0.81 -22.45 -8.16
C ARG A 105 0.24 -22.93 -7.17
N ASP A 106 0.84 -24.06 -7.47
CA ASP A 106 2.01 -24.51 -6.75
C ASP A 106 3.14 -23.47 -6.91
N SER A 107 3.80 -23.16 -5.81
CA SER A 107 4.88 -22.19 -5.72
C SER A 107 5.88 -22.64 -4.66
N ALA A 108 7.03 -21.99 -4.61
CA ALA A 108 7.99 -22.19 -3.51
C ALA A 108 7.38 -21.72 -2.18
N ASP A 109 7.97 -22.17 -1.07
CA ASP A 109 7.62 -21.66 0.25
C ASP A 109 7.72 -20.13 0.29
N ASP A 110 6.81 -19.49 1.03
CA ASP A 110 6.71 -18.03 1.15
C ASP A 110 6.48 -17.28 -0.18
N VAL A 111 6.05 -17.97 -1.24
CA VAL A 111 5.55 -17.36 -2.48
C VAL A 111 4.08 -17.68 -2.63
N LEU A 112 3.26 -16.65 -2.84
CA LEU A 112 1.84 -16.84 -3.16
C LEU A 112 1.64 -16.70 -4.67
N ALA A 113 1.07 -17.73 -5.30
CA ALA A 113 0.71 -17.69 -6.71
C ALA A 113 -0.72 -18.16 -6.95
N PHE A 114 -1.49 -17.42 -7.75
CA PHE A 114 -2.83 -17.83 -8.15
C PHE A 114 -3.19 -17.33 -9.54
N THR A 115 -4.11 -18.02 -10.19
CA THR A 115 -4.70 -17.63 -11.48
C THR A 115 -6.16 -17.25 -11.33
N ARG A 116 -6.62 -16.45 -12.29
CA ARG A 116 -8.03 -16.08 -12.50
C ARG A 116 -8.38 -16.18 -13.99
N PRO A 117 -9.68 -16.22 -14.36
CA PRO A 117 -10.10 -16.31 -15.76
C PRO A 117 -9.46 -15.25 -16.65
N GLY A 118 -9.40 -15.51 -17.96
CA GLY A 118 -8.80 -14.58 -18.92
C GLY A 118 -7.27 -14.55 -18.90
N GLY A 119 -6.63 -15.60 -18.36
CA GLY A 119 -5.18 -15.73 -18.37
C GLY A 119 -4.47 -14.83 -17.35
N PHE A 120 -5.15 -14.39 -16.29
CA PHE A 120 -4.52 -13.58 -15.25
C PHE A 120 -3.76 -14.47 -14.26
N THR A 121 -2.51 -14.11 -13.96
CA THR A 121 -1.71 -14.72 -12.90
C THR A 121 -1.18 -13.64 -11.95
N CYS A 122 -1.32 -13.84 -10.65
CA CYS A 122 -0.69 -13.02 -9.61
C CYS A 122 0.39 -13.84 -8.91
N VAL A 123 1.56 -13.25 -8.71
CA VAL A 123 2.63 -13.81 -7.88
C VAL A 123 3.07 -12.76 -6.87
N VAL A 124 3.16 -13.14 -5.60
CA VAL A 124 3.63 -12.30 -4.49
C VAL A 124 4.77 -13.03 -3.80
N ASN A 125 5.93 -12.38 -3.72
CA ASN A 125 7.10 -12.94 -3.06
C ASN A 125 7.20 -12.39 -1.62
N LEU A 126 6.94 -13.27 -0.65
CA LEU A 126 7.11 -13.01 0.79
C LEU A 126 8.37 -13.69 1.34
N SER A 127 9.14 -14.36 0.48
CA SER A 127 10.38 -15.02 0.85
C SER A 127 11.53 -14.01 0.95
N GLY A 128 12.66 -14.47 1.52
CA GLY A 128 13.88 -13.67 1.62
C GLY A 128 14.72 -13.59 0.34
N ASP A 129 14.37 -14.34 -0.70
CA ASP A 129 15.17 -14.50 -1.92
C ASP A 129 14.38 -14.10 -3.17
N ALA A 130 15.09 -13.75 -4.25
CA ALA A 130 14.44 -13.51 -5.54
C ALA A 130 13.95 -14.82 -6.16
N VAL A 131 12.77 -14.78 -6.80
CA VAL A 131 12.14 -15.96 -7.40
C VAL A 131 11.90 -15.76 -8.89
N ASP A 132 12.00 -16.83 -9.66
CA ASP A 132 11.76 -16.78 -11.10
C ASP A 132 10.29 -16.51 -11.40
N LEU A 133 10.05 -15.70 -12.43
CA LEU A 133 8.70 -15.46 -12.93
C LEU A 133 8.20 -16.66 -13.74
N PRO A 134 6.92 -17.05 -13.59
CA PRO A 134 6.34 -18.04 -14.49
C PRO A 134 6.33 -17.53 -15.93
N ALA A 135 6.31 -18.43 -16.91
CA ALA A 135 6.18 -18.06 -18.31
C ALA A 135 4.91 -17.20 -18.53
N HIS A 136 5.08 -16.06 -19.22
CA HIS A 136 4.03 -15.07 -19.40
C HIS A 136 4.19 -14.32 -20.72
N ASP A 137 3.09 -13.73 -21.18
CA ASP A 137 3.02 -12.93 -22.40
C ASP A 137 3.23 -11.44 -22.10
N GLU A 138 2.76 -10.97 -20.94
CA GLU A 138 2.77 -9.55 -20.57
C GLU A 138 2.84 -9.37 -19.05
N ILE A 139 3.57 -8.34 -18.60
CA ILE A 139 3.52 -7.83 -17.22
C ILE A 139 2.48 -6.72 -17.16
N LEU A 140 1.35 -7.00 -16.52
CA LEU A 140 0.24 -6.05 -16.36
C LEU A 140 0.54 -5.01 -15.27
N LEU A 141 1.20 -5.43 -14.20
CA LEU A 141 1.56 -4.59 -13.06
C LEU A 141 2.73 -5.22 -12.30
N ALA A 142 3.63 -4.39 -11.75
CA ALA A 142 4.60 -4.79 -10.73
C ALA A 142 4.57 -3.76 -9.60
N SER A 143 4.64 -4.21 -8.34
CA SER A 143 4.69 -3.30 -7.17
C SER A 143 6.07 -2.68 -6.96
N GLY A 144 7.10 -3.17 -7.66
CA GLY A 144 8.47 -2.70 -7.59
C GLY A 144 9.28 -3.12 -8.83
N PRO A 145 10.57 -2.73 -8.90
CA PRO A 145 11.46 -3.11 -10.00
C PRO A 145 11.63 -4.63 -10.13
N LEU A 146 11.78 -5.12 -11.36
CA LEU A 146 12.01 -6.54 -11.67
C LEU A 146 13.39 -6.74 -12.33
N PRO A 147 14.49 -6.64 -11.56
CA PRO A 147 15.83 -6.78 -12.09
C PRO A 147 16.04 -8.18 -12.68
N GLY A 148 16.57 -8.24 -13.89
CA GLY A 148 16.86 -9.49 -14.58
C GLY A 148 15.63 -10.38 -14.87
N GLY A 149 14.41 -9.83 -14.79
CA GLY A 149 13.18 -10.61 -15.01
C GLY A 149 12.81 -11.56 -13.86
N SER A 150 13.45 -11.39 -12.69
CA SER A 150 13.09 -12.08 -11.45
C SER A 150 12.19 -11.22 -10.57
N LEU A 151 11.45 -11.85 -9.65
CA LEU A 151 10.62 -11.19 -8.65
C LEU A 151 11.38 -11.07 -7.33
N PRO A 152 11.81 -9.87 -6.92
CA PRO A 152 12.49 -9.67 -5.65
C PRO A 152 11.58 -9.94 -4.43
N PRO A 153 12.15 -10.06 -3.22
CA PRO A 153 11.40 -9.99 -1.97
C PRO A 153 10.47 -8.76 -1.89
N ASP A 154 9.40 -8.86 -1.10
CA ASP A 154 8.42 -7.80 -0.85
C ASP A 154 7.78 -7.21 -2.13
N THR A 155 7.76 -7.99 -3.21
CA THR A 155 7.26 -7.56 -4.52
C THR A 155 6.14 -8.48 -5.01
N ALA A 156 5.13 -7.87 -5.63
CA ALA A 156 4.05 -8.53 -6.33
C ALA A 156 4.10 -8.20 -7.82
N VAL A 157 3.72 -9.17 -8.66
CA VAL A 157 3.56 -8.99 -10.10
C VAL A 157 2.24 -9.59 -10.57
N TRP A 158 1.60 -8.88 -11.49
CA TRP A 158 0.42 -9.34 -12.22
C TRP A 158 0.81 -9.58 -13.66
N LEU A 159 0.49 -10.77 -14.16
CA LEU A 159 0.94 -11.28 -15.44
C LEU A 159 -0.28 -11.69 -16.28
N ARG A 160 -0.15 -11.53 -17.59
CA ARG A 160 -0.97 -12.24 -18.56
C ARG A 160 -0.22 -13.49 -19.01
N THR A 161 -0.84 -14.64 -18.85
CA THR A 161 -0.32 -15.95 -19.22
C THR A 161 -1.26 -16.59 -20.23
N THR A 162 -0.70 -17.30 -21.22
CA THR A 162 -1.50 -18.09 -22.13
C THR A 162 -2.25 -19.18 -21.36
N ALA A 163 -3.54 -19.34 -21.65
CA ALA A 163 -4.41 -20.32 -21.00
C ALA A 163 -4.04 -21.77 -21.38
#